data_AF-A0A1Q7BFH9-F1
#
_entry.id   AF-A0A1Q7BFH9-F1
#
_cell.length_a   1.000
_cell.length_b   1.000
_cell.length_c   1.000
_cell.angle_alpha   90.00
_cell.angle_beta   90.00
_cell.angle_gamma   90.00
#
_symmetry.space_group_name_H-M   'P 1'
#
loop_
_entity.id
_entity.type
_entity.pdbx_description
1 polymer ?
#
loop_
_entity_poly.entity_id
_entity_poly.type
_entity_poly.pdbx_seq_one_letter_code
_entity_poly.pdbx_strand_id
1 'polypeptide(L)'
;MTDDLKFQLRLTLSEEYAHAARNDPEDPSISRLTDILNRHDAVMKCQFDAFAGYVSEAEANGIENFPLYEWTKKTIDDPAKKAKYTKSFALYVGGKEVYEKDKADALEAELKPLVGGPIVAKMFKYDTDPAHNPQPPRQRQNKS
;
A
#
# COMPACT_ATOMS: atom_id res chain seq x y z
N MET A 1 18.78 -9.54 -20.41
CA MET A 1 18.17 -10.17 -19.22
C MET A 1 16.78 -9.59 -19.13
N THR A 2 15.75 -10.37 -19.45
CA THR A 2 14.35 -9.95 -19.29
C THR A 2 14.09 -9.90 -17.79
N ASP A 3 14.16 -8.69 -17.27
CA ASP A 3 14.00 -8.38 -15.86
C ASP A 3 12.66 -8.96 -15.37
N ASP A 4 12.74 -9.74 -14.30
CA ASP A 4 11.60 -10.37 -13.63
C ASP A 4 10.85 -9.30 -12.82
N LEU A 5 10.36 -8.28 -13.54
CA LEU A 5 9.66 -7.15 -12.96
C LEU A 5 8.51 -7.66 -12.11
N LYS A 6 8.54 -7.30 -10.84
CA LYS A 6 7.43 -7.54 -9.94
C LYS A 6 6.47 -6.37 -10.01
N PHE A 7 5.24 -6.64 -9.63
CA PHE A 7 4.13 -5.71 -9.68
C PHE A 7 3.48 -5.64 -8.32
N GLN A 8 2.99 -4.45 -7.98
CA GLN A 8 2.25 -4.15 -6.77
C GLN A 8 0.98 -3.42 -7.16
N LEU A 9 -0.16 -3.98 -6.79
CA LEU A 9 -1.44 -3.29 -6.88
C LEU A 9 -1.69 -2.49 -5.60
N ARG A 10 -2.18 -1.26 -5.78
CA ARG A 10 -2.66 -0.41 -4.71
C ARG A 10 -4.08 0.03 -4.99
N LEU A 11 -4.92 -0.05 -3.97
CA LEU A 11 -6.29 0.40 -4.00
C LEU A 11 -6.43 1.70 -3.22
N THR A 12 -7.27 2.58 -3.72
CA THR A 12 -7.80 3.71 -2.96
C THR A 12 -9.26 3.41 -2.67
N LEU A 13 -9.57 3.15 -1.41
CA LEU A 13 -10.93 2.96 -0.95
C LEU A 13 -11.58 4.32 -0.66
N SER A 14 -12.90 4.38 -0.77
CA SER A 14 -13.66 5.53 -0.27
C SER A 14 -13.55 5.61 1.25
N GLU A 15 -13.66 6.82 1.82
CA GLU A 15 -13.37 7.07 3.24
C GLU A 15 -14.16 6.17 4.21
N GLU A 16 -15.45 5.97 3.92
CA GLU A 16 -16.35 5.09 4.67
C GLU A 16 -15.81 3.65 4.73
N TYR A 17 -15.48 3.06 3.57
CA TYR A 17 -14.99 1.69 3.45
C TYR A 17 -13.53 1.54 3.90
N ALA A 18 -12.71 2.57 3.75
CA ALA A 18 -11.35 2.59 4.26
C ALA A 18 -11.34 2.48 5.80
N HIS A 19 -12.29 3.13 6.46
CA HIS A 19 -12.45 2.99 7.91
C HIS A 19 -12.91 1.59 8.28
N ALA A 20 -13.93 1.05 7.59
CA ALA A 20 -14.40 -0.32 7.81
C ALA A 20 -13.27 -1.33 7.63
N ALA A 21 -12.61 -1.34 6.47
CA ALA A 21 -11.51 -2.25 6.13
C ALA A 21 -10.34 -2.23 7.11
N ARG A 22 -10.09 -1.10 7.79
CA ARG A 22 -9.01 -0.95 8.75
C ARG A 22 -9.38 -1.47 10.14
N ASN A 23 -10.63 -1.28 10.56
CA ASN A 23 -11.08 -1.73 11.87
C ASN A 23 -11.59 -3.18 11.84
N ASP A 24 -12.25 -3.57 10.75
CA ASP A 24 -12.88 -4.86 10.54
C ASP A 24 -12.68 -5.31 9.07
N PRO A 25 -11.61 -6.06 8.75
CA PRO A 25 -11.33 -6.50 7.38
C PRO A 25 -12.33 -7.55 6.85
N GLU A 26 -13.16 -8.12 7.73
CA GLU A 26 -14.22 -9.08 7.40
C GLU A 26 -15.60 -8.42 7.28
N ASP A 27 -15.66 -7.08 7.29
CA ASP A 27 -16.92 -6.35 7.32
C ASP A 27 -17.79 -6.69 6.09
N PRO A 28 -19.11 -6.94 6.29
CA PRO A 28 -20.03 -7.31 5.21
C PRO A 28 -20.09 -6.28 4.08
N SER A 29 -19.80 -5.01 4.36
CA SER A 29 -19.80 -3.91 3.38
C SER A 29 -18.65 -4.02 2.38
N ILE A 30 -17.53 -4.63 2.78
CA ILE A 30 -16.38 -4.90 1.91
C ILE A 30 -16.24 -6.38 1.54
N SER A 31 -17.15 -7.26 1.97
CA SER A 31 -17.06 -8.70 1.74
C SER A 31 -16.85 -9.08 0.27
N ARG A 32 -17.43 -8.34 -0.69
CA ARG A 32 -17.14 -8.58 -2.12
C ARG A 32 -15.67 -8.37 -2.48
N LEU A 33 -15.04 -7.34 -1.92
CA LEU A 33 -13.63 -7.06 -2.11
C LEU A 33 -12.79 -8.13 -1.39
N THR A 34 -13.10 -8.43 -0.13
CA THR A 34 -12.36 -9.39 0.67
C THR A 34 -12.44 -10.81 0.10
N ASP A 35 -13.59 -11.20 -0.47
CA ASP A 35 -13.76 -12.49 -1.14
C ASP A 35 -12.85 -12.62 -2.37
N ILE A 36 -12.80 -11.60 -3.24
CA ILE A 36 -11.88 -11.56 -4.39
C ILE A 36 -10.43 -11.67 -3.90
N LEU A 37 -10.06 -10.90 -2.88
CA LEU A 37 -8.72 -10.94 -2.31
C LEU A 37 -8.36 -12.35 -1.81
N ASN A 38 -9.24 -12.99 -1.05
CA ASN A 38 -9.04 -14.35 -0.53
C ASN A 38 -8.87 -15.39 -1.64
N ARG A 39 -9.63 -15.31 -2.74
CA ARG A 39 -9.47 -16.23 -3.89
C ARG A 39 -8.08 -16.17 -4.52
N HIS A 40 -7.43 -15.01 -4.42
CA HIS A 40 -6.09 -14.77 -4.96
C HIS A 40 -4.98 -14.89 -3.90
N ASP A 41 -5.29 -15.37 -2.69
CA ASP A 41 -4.37 -15.36 -1.53
C ASP A 41 -3.78 -13.95 -1.30
N ALA A 42 -4.61 -12.94 -1.56
CA ALA A 42 -4.26 -11.54 -1.46
C ALA A 42 -4.81 -10.95 -0.15
N VAL A 43 -4.03 -10.08 0.46
CA VAL A 43 -4.44 -9.30 1.63
C VAL A 43 -4.17 -7.83 1.38
N MET A 44 -5.09 -6.98 1.79
CA MET A 44 -4.91 -5.54 1.70
C MET A 44 -4.32 -5.01 3.00
N LYS A 45 -3.22 -4.24 2.90
CA LYS A 45 -2.58 -3.59 4.04
C LYS A 45 -2.70 -2.08 3.89
N CYS A 46 -3.27 -1.42 4.90
CA CYS A 46 -3.38 0.03 4.91
C CYS A 46 -1.97 0.65 4.94
N GLN A 47 -1.69 1.54 3.99
CA GLN A 47 -0.36 2.15 3.87
C GLN A 47 -0.03 3.04 5.08
N PHE A 48 -1.04 3.72 5.62
CA PHE A 48 -0.89 4.48 6.87
C PHE A 48 -0.52 3.56 8.04
N ASP A 49 -1.13 2.38 8.12
CA ASP A 49 -0.88 1.43 9.20
C ASP A 49 0.51 0.79 9.09
N ALA A 50 0.95 0.50 7.86
CA ALA A 50 2.32 0.08 7.58
C ALA A 50 3.35 1.15 8.00
N PHE A 51 3.08 2.43 7.72
CA PHE A 51 3.91 3.54 8.17
C PHE A 51 3.94 3.70 9.69
N ALA A 52 2.79 3.63 10.35
CA ALA A 52 2.70 3.70 11.80
C ALA A 52 3.43 2.52 12.46
N GLY A 53 3.24 1.31 11.94
CA GLY A 53 3.93 0.11 12.39
C GLY A 53 5.45 0.20 12.21
N TYR A 54 5.92 0.71 11.06
CA TYR A 54 7.34 0.96 10.84
C TYR A 54 7.91 1.98 11.83
N VAL A 55 7.21 3.08 12.11
CA VAL A 55 7.64 4.09 13.09
C VAL A 55 7.72 3.49 14.50
N SER A 56 6.70 2.72 14.91
CA SER A 56 6.68 2.07 16.23
C SER A 56 7.76 0.99 16.37
N GLU A 57 7.95 0.16 15.34
CA GLU A 57 9.03 -0.83 15.32
C GLU A 57 10.39 -0.14 15.32
N ALA A 58 10.51 0.99 14.63
CA ALA A 58 11.74 1.76 14.58
C ALA A 58 12.11 2.36 15.94
N GLU A 59 11.15 2.92 16.66
CA GLU A 59 11.31 3.42 18.02
C GLU A 59 11.64 2.29 19.00
N ALA A 60 10.99 1.12 18.85
CA ALA A 60 11.24 -0.04 19.70
C ALA A 60 12.63 -0.65 19.50
N ASN A 61 13.14 -0.68 18.26
CA ASN A 61 14.44 -1.25 17.92
C ASN A 61 15.57 -0.20 17.90
N GLY A 62 15.27 1.08 18.14
CA GLY A 62 16.26 2.16 18.11
C GLY A 62 16.81 2.48 16.71
N ILE A 63 16.06 2.15 15.64
CA ILE A 63 16.41 2.47 14.25
C ILE A 63 15.79 3.82 13.80
N GLU A 64 15.56 4.73 14.74
CA GLU A 64 15.11 6.11 14.50
C GLU A 64 16.07 6.94 13.62
N ASN A 65 17.32 6.48 13.46
CA ASN A 65 18.36 7.15 12.68
C ASN A 65 18.21 7.02 11.15
N PHE A 66 17.26 6.22 10.65
CA PHE A 66 17.07 6.11 9.20
C PHE A 66 16.30 7.32 8.65
N PRO A 67 16.73 7.94 7.54
CA PRO A 67 16.01 9.06 6.90
C PRO A 67 14.55 8.74 6.56
N LEU A 68 14.27 7.44 6.33
CA LEU A 68 12.92 6.94 6.09
C LEU A 68 12.02 7.11 7.32
N TYR A 69 12.54 6.95 8.53
CA TYR A 69 11.78 7.13 9.77
C TYR A 69 11.26 8.56 9.91
N GLU A 70 12.14 9.56 9.82
CA GLU A 70 11.72 10.97 9.97
C GLU A 70 10.69 11.37 8.91
N TRP A 71 10.91 10.95 7.66
CA TRP A 71 9.96 11.20 6.57
C TRP A 71 8.61 10.53 6.83
N THR A 72 8.62 9.27 7.29
CA THR A 72 7.41 8.50 7.59
C THR A 72 6.65 9.12 8.75
N LYS A 73 7.36 9.51 9.82
CA LYS A 73 6.79 10.19 11.00
C LYS A 73 6.13 11.51 10.62
N LYS A 74 6.81 12.36 9.84
CA LYS A 74 6.20 13.60 9.32
C LYS A 74 5.00 13.34 8.41
N THR A 75 5.03 12.25 7.65
CA THR A 75 3.93 11.89 6.73
C THR A 75 2.69 11.41 7.47
N ILE A 76 2.84 10.69 8.59
CA ILE A 76 1.69 10.26 9.41
C ILE A 76 1.17 11.34 10.36
N ASP A 77 2.02 12.32 10.71
CA ASP A 77 1.67 13.48 11.53
C ASP A 77 0.87 14.52 10.73
N ASP A 78 1.17 14.69 9.43
CA ASP A 78 0.44 15.60 8.56
C ASP A 78 -0.99 15.10 8.30
N PRO A 79 -2.04 15.86 8.70
CA PRO A 79 -3.43 15.40 8.61
C PRO A 79 -3.91 15.22 7.16
N ALA A 80 -3.38 16.00 6.21
CA ALA A 80 -3.74 15.89 4.80
C ALA A 80 -3.14 14.63 4.16
N LYS A 81 -1.89 14.30 4.50
CA LYS A 81 -1.23 13.05 4.11
C LYS A 81 -1.89 11.87 4.80
N LYS A 82 -2.16 11.95 6.10
CA LYS A 82 -2.89 10.93 6.86
C LYS A 82 -4.20 10.57 6.18
N ALA A 83 -5.06 11.55 5.88
CA ALA A 83 -6.32 11.31 5.18
C ALA A 83 -6.15 10.66 3.78
N LYS A 84 -5.04 10.93 3.10
CA LYS A 84 -4.71 10.31 1.82
C LYS A 84 -4.25 8.86 1.98
N TYR A 85 -3.37 8.59 2.93
CA TYR A 85 -2.77 7.26 3.14
C TYR A 85 -3.69 6.31 3.90
N THR A 86 -4.61 6.81 4.72
CA THR A 86 -5.64 5.96 5.37
C THR A 86 -6.59 5.34 4.35
N LYS A 87 -6.81 6.04 3.23
CA LYS A 87 -7.61 5.55 2.09
C LYS A 87 -6.81 4.65 1.14
N SER A 88 -5.49 4.58 1.30
CA SER A 88 -4.60 3.85 0.41
C SER A 88 -4.21 2.50 1.00
N PHE A 89 -4.46 1.45 0.24
CA PHE A 89 -4.18 0.07 0.62
C PHE A 89 -3.25 -0.56 -0.41
N ALA A 90 -2.18 -1.20 0.04
CA ALA A 90 -1.32 -2.02 -0.80
C ALA A 90 -1.78 -3.48 -0.73
N LEU A 91 -1.84 -4.15 -1.88
CA LEU A 91 -2.22 -5.55 -1.95
C LEU A 91 -0.96 -6.42 -1.87
N TYR A 92 -0.98 -7.38 -0.96
CA TYR A 92 0.08 -8.37 -0.76
C TYR A 92 -0.47 -9.72 -1.20
N VAL A 93 0.23 -10.42 -2.09
CA VAL A 93 -0.21 -11.73 -2.62
C VAL A 93 0.74 -12.80 -2.10
N GLY A 94 0.23 -13.80 -1.37
CA GLY A 94 1.07 -14.81 -0.72
C GLY A 94 2.07 -14.23 0.27
N GLY A 95 1.66 -13.18 0.99
CA GLY A 95 2.51 -12.44 1.92
C GLY A 95 3.58 -11.55 1.27
N LYS A 96 3.59 -11.41 -0.07
CA LYS A 96 4.55 -10.57 -0.80
C LYS A 96 3.90 -9.27 -1.25
N GLU A 97 4.54 -8.15 -0.95
CA GLU A 97 4.09 -6.83 -1.43
C GLU A 97 4.15 -6.71 -2.96
N VAL A 98 5.15 -7.37 -3.56
CA VAL A 98 5.39 -7.36 -5.01
C VAL A 98 5.37 -8.80 -5.54
N TYR A 99 4.70 -9.02 -6.65
CA TYR A 99 4.44 -10.34 -7.22
C TYR A 99 4.52 -10.33 -8.75
N GLU A 100 4.49 -11.51 -9.35
CA GLU A 100 4.62 -11.64 -10.81
C GLU A 100 3.47 -10.97 -11.54
N LYS A 101 3.76 -10.53 -12.77
CA LYS A 101 2.80 -9.84 -13.63
C LYS A 101 1.50 -10.63 -13.81
N ASP A 102 1.58 -11.95 -13.96
CA ASP A 102 0.43 -12.83 -14.15
C ASP A 102 -0.56 -12.74 -12.99
N LYS A 103 -0.06 -12.83 -11.75
CA LYS A 103 -0.86 -12.64 -10.53
C LYS A 103 -1.46 -11.24 -10.45
N ALA A 104 -0.69 -10.22 -10.85
CA ALA A 104 -1.16 -8.85 -10.87
C ALA A 104 -2.26 -8.64 -11.90
N ASP A 105 -2.13 -9.18 -13.10
CA ASP A 105 -3.12 -9.03 -14.16
C ASP A 105 -4.43 -9.74 -13.80
N ALA A 106 -4.33 -10.96 -13.25
CA ALA A 106 -5.49 -11.71 -12.77
C ALA A 106 -6.24 -10.98 -11.66
N LEU A 107 -5.52 -10.48 -10.64
CA LEU A 107 -6.12 -9.73 -9.54
C LEU A 107 -6.68 -8.38 -10.01
N GLU A 108 -5.97 -7.69 -10.90
CA GLU A 108 -6.43 -6.43 -11.51
C GLU A 108 -7.74 -6.64 -12.25
N ALA A 109 -7.87 -7.71 -13.04
CA ALA A 109 -9.06 -8.02 -13.83
C ALA A 109 -10.31 -8.21 -12.95
N GLU A 110 -10.17 -8.93 -11.84
CA GLU A 110 -11.27 -9.15 -10.88
C GLU A 110 -11.63 -7.87 -10.10
N LEU A 111 -10.64 -7.03 -9.79
CA LEU A 111 -10.86 -5.77 -9.07
C LEU A 111 -11.39 -4.65 -9.97
N LYS A 112 -11.07 -4.66 -11.26
CA LYS A 112 -11.48 -3.65 -12.25
C LYS A 112 -12.99 -3.32 -12.23
N PRO A 113 -13.93 -4.29 -12.18
CA PRO A 113 -15.36 -3.97 -12.05
C PRO A 113 -15.76 -3.30 -10.72
N LEU A 114 -14.95 -3.38 -9.66
CA LEU A 114 -15.19 -2.67 -8.40
C LEU A 114 -14.65 -1.23 -8.44
N VAL A 115 -13.67 -0.94 -9.32
CA VAL A 115 -13.00 0.36 -9.42
C VAL A 115 -13.94 1.41 -10.01
N GLY A 116 -14.00 2.57 -9.35
CA GLY A 116 -14.97 3.62 -9.67
C GLY A 116 -16.35 3.37 -9.07
N GLY A 117 -16.50 2.29 -8.30
CA GLY A 117 -17.69 2.00 -7.50
C GLY A 117 -17.68 2.69 -6.13
N PRO A 118 -18.65 2.37 -5.28
CA PRO A 118 -18.76 2.95 -3.93
C PRO A 118 -17.59 2.53 -3.02
N ILE A 119 -17.13 1.28 -3.15
CA ILE A 119 -16.08 0.68 -2.31
C ILE A 119 -14.69 1.14 -2.76
N VAL A 120 -14.33 0.85 -4.01
CA VAL A 120 -13.01 1.13 -4.58
C VAL A 120 -13.07 2.38 -5.45
N ALA A 121 -12.54 3.48 -4.95
CA ALA A 121 -12.49 4.73 -5.69
C ALA A 121 -11.50 4.67 -6.86
N LYS A 122 -10.28 4.14 -6.62
CA LYS A 122 -9.23 4.02 -7.64
C LYS A 122 -8.36 2.78 -7.41
N MET A 123 -7.74 2.30 -8.48
CA MET A 123 -6.72 1.25 -8.45
C MET A 123 -5.50 1.73 -9.23
N PHE A 124 -4.32 1.38 -8.73
CA PHE A 124 -3.03 1.69 -9.33
C PHE A 124 -2.20 0.42 -9.39
N LYS A 125 -1.56 0.19 -10.53
CA LYS A 125 -0.57 -0.88 -10.71
C LYS A 125 0.80 -0.23 -10.82
N TYR A 126 1.72 -0.64 -9.94
CA TYR A 126 3.11 -0.22 -9.96
C TYR A 126 3.98 -1.42 -10.29
N ASP A 127 4.98 -1.22 -11.14
CA ASP A 127 6.07 -2.16 -11.33
C ASP A 127 7.24 -1.82 -10.40
N THR A 128 8.08 -2.81 -10.08
CA THR A 128 9.33 -2.62 -9.34
C THR A 128 10.44 -2.04 -10.21
N ASP A 129 10.10 -1.44 -11.36
CA ASP A 129 11.11 -0.84 -12.21
C ASP A 129 11.75 0.34 -11.45
N PRO A 130 13.09 0.33 -11.29
CA PRO A 130 13.80 1.36 -10.56
C PRO A 130 13.65 2.76 -11.19
N ALA A 131 13.21 2.87 -12.45
CA ALA A 131 12.88 4.14 -13.09
C ALA A 131 11.57 4.77 -12.57
N HIS A 132 10.66 3.98 -11.99
CA HIS A 132 9.36 4.45 -11.51
C HIS A 132 9.27 4.60 -9.98
N ASN A 133 10.25 4.11 -9.22
CA ASN A 133 10.22 4.23 -7.77
C ASN A 133 10.68 5.64 -7.32
N PRO A 134 9.91 6.36 -6.48
CA PRO A 134 10.38 7.62 -5.92
C PRO A 134 11.64 7.37 -5.11
N GLN A 135 12.78 7.82 -5.65
CA GLN A 135 14.04 7.83 -4.93
C GLN A 135 13.80 8.62 -3.63
N PRO A 136 14.16 8.08 -2.46
CA PRO A 136 14.19 8.91 -1.26
C PRO A 136 15.04 10.13 -1.61
N PRO A 137 14.61 11.35 -1.22
CA PRO A 137 15.36 12.55 -1.55
C PRO A 137 16.79 12.32 -1.09
N ARG A 138 17.73 12.29 -2.05
CA ARG A 138 19.16 12.21 -1.76
C ARG A 138 19.43 13.32 -0.75
N GLN A 139 19.69 12.96 0.50
CA GLN A 139 20.28 13.90 1.44
C GLN A 139 21.48 14.47 0.69
N ARG A 140 21.47 15.78 0.48
CA ARG A 140 22.63 16.50 0.00
C ARG A 140 23.78 16.05 0.90
N GLN A 141 24.69 15.26 0.34
CA GLN A 141 26.01 15.08 0.95
C GLN A 141 26.57 16.49 1.00
N ASN A 142 26.50 17.14 2.17
CA ASN A 142 27.28 18.32 2.43
C ASN A 142 28.73 17.89 2.23
N LYS A 143 29.28 18.29 1.07
CA LYS A 143 30.71 18.32 0.87
C LYS A 143 31.29 19.26 1.92
N SER A 144 32.37 18.76 2.51
CA SER A 144 33.34 19.36 3.43
C SER A 144 33.43 20.88 3.45
#